data_AF-A0A419FD45-F1
#
_entry.id   AF-A0A419FD45-F1
#
_cell.length_a   1.000
_cell.length_b   1.000
_cell.length_c   1.000
_cell.angle_alpha   90.00
_cell.angle_beta   90.00
_cell.angle_gamma   90.00
#
_symmetry.space_group_name_H-M   'P 1'
#
loop_
_entity.id
_entity.type
_entity.pdbx_description
1 polymer ?
#
loop_
_entity_poly.entity_id
_entity_poly.type
_entity_poly.pdbx_seq_one_letter_code
_entity_poly.pdbx_strand_id
1 'polypeptide(L)'
;MVTDQEVRESAAQTQPGPQVGIRPFPYPYRAALAICNDLDNLRSFAEMKAVHDVLNGRGSTPCGPGLGMEVGDSLHFFTVHPQQDDTLAYFQGLSNILADHAPALREGLQAGLLDILHTWGNYSQKGGFLRQQAVWATEEMQKYGLRLTVWTNHGDRHNFQRLGRDDSLGDVREVSSVRGDRSEVLEYHADLARAIGIRYLWIKELTPVMGQERFLNWQDWLDKGSDLGRIFMRGVLRQPPELKPKPLQIANHLIRPRRLRDGSRMYEMLRYGSFSRDGGAQLPELLSLRFLRRLVDVGGACLLYMHLGKDRPSPEVPFSRESYNALERLAEWARAGDIWVTTASRLCRYVELRQRLKLQTLRRESGLLITGEFDGVFDFPDPEVEGLTIYLPDYAALSPEAAPRLRLGGEEKELVRNPADAHGRASWTVPLDPVPYPWE
;
A
#
# COMPACT_ATOMS: atom_id res chain seq x y z
N MET A 1 4.22 -48.31 -16.96
CA MET A 1 3.94 -48.05 -18.38
C MET A 1 2.73 -47.17 -18.43
N VAL A 2 2.96 -45.85 -18.37
CA VAL A 2 1.93 -44.86 -18.70
C VAL A 2 1.66 -45.05 -20.19
N THR A 3 0.44 -45.45 -20.53
CA THR A 3 0.09 -45.78 -21.91
C THR A 3 0.25 -44.54 -22.78
N ASP A 4 0.87 -44.71 -23.95
CA ASP A 4 1.08 -43.71 -25.02
C ASP A 4 -0.22 -42.97 -25.44
N GLN A 5 -1.37 -43.41 -24.94
CA GLN A 5 -2.69 -42.82 -25.14
C GLN A 5 -2.96 -41.60 -24.24
N GLU A 6 -2.48 -41.58 -22.98
CA GLU A 6 -2.66 -40.42 -22.07
C GLU A 6 -1.74 -39.25 -22.45
N VAL A 7 -0.59 -39.55 -23.06
CA VAL A 7 0.30 -38.51 -23.62
C VAL A 7 -0.27 -37.95 -24.93
N ARG A 8 -1.00 -38.77 -25.71
CA ARG A 8 -1.62 -38.38 -26.99
C ARG A 8 -2.95 -37.64 -26.87
N GLU A 9 -3.69 -37.78 -25.77
CA GLU A 9 -4.89 -36.94 -25.52
C GLU A 9 -4.53 -35.48 -25.16
N SER A 10 -3.28 -35.18 -24.77
CA SER A 10 -2.86 -33.82 -24.41
C SER A 10 -2.50 -32.90 -25.59
N ALA A 11 -2.56 -33.41 -26.82
CA ALA A 11 -2.39 -32.62 -28.05
C ALA A 11 -3.74 -32.26 -28.71
N ALA A 12 -4.84 -32.27 -27.95
CA ALA A 12 -6.05 -31.55 -28.33
C ALA A 12 -5.65 -30.11 -28.69
N GLN A 13 -5.98 -29.69 -29.90
CA GLN A 13 -5.48 -28.48 -30.56
C GLN A 13 -5.60 -27.23 -29.68
N THR A 14 -4.57 -26.95 -28.87
CA THR A 14 -4.48 -25.71 -28.10
C THR A 14 -4.19 -24.58 -29.07
N GLN A 15 -5.19 -23.73 -29.30
CA GLN A 15 -5.04 -22.52 -30.07
C GLN A 15 -4.87 -21.32 -29.14
N PRO A 16 -4.14 -20.28 -29.55
CA PRO A 16 -4.11 -19.00 -28.82
C PRO A 16 -5.53 -18.50 -28.54
N GLY A 17 -5.78 -18.13 -27.29
CA GLY A 17 -7.06 -17.57 -26.87
C GLY A 17 -7.20 -16.07 -27.19
N PRO A 18 -8.34 -15.46 -26.83
CA PRO A 18 -8.57 -14.02 -27.02
C PRO A 18 -7.65 -13.17 -26.14
N GLN A 19 -7.49 -11.89 -26.49
CA GLN A 19 -6.69 -10.97 -25.71
C GLN A 19 -7.28 -10.79 -24.30
N VAL A 20 -6.40 -10.83 -23.31
CA VAL A 20 -6.73 -10.69 -21.90
C VAL A 20 -6.19 -9.36 -21.37
N GLY A 21 -7.00 -8.65 -20.58
CA GLY A 21 -6.60 -7.37 -19.97
C GLY A 21 -6.90 -7.34 -18.49
N ILE A 22 -5.99 -6.79 -17.69
CA ILE A 22 -6.21 -6.63 -16.24
C ILE A 22 -6.86 -5.28 -15.97
N ARG A 23 -7.91 -5.24 -15.13
CA ARG A 23 -8.55 -4.00 -14.69
C ARG A 23 -7.61 -3.13 -13.87
N PRO A 24 -7.79 -1.79 -13.93
CA PRO A 24 -7.05 -0.87 -13.07
C PRO A 24 -7.18 -1.12 -11.57
N PHE A 25 -8.36 -1.58 -11.14
CA PHE A 25 -8.75 -1.91 -9.76
C PHE A 25 -9.73 -3.10 -9.75
N PRO A 26 -9.92 -3.78 -8.60
CA PRO A 26 -10.95 -4.81 -8.46
C PRO A 26 -12.33 -4.31 -8.91
N TYR A 27 -13.17 -5.20 -9.44
CA TYR A 27 -14.57 -4.87 -9.71
C TYR A 27 -15.30 -4.52 -8.40
N PRO A 28 -16.22 -3.52 -8.37
CA PRO A 28 -16.68 -2.65 -9.46
C PRO A 28 -15.86 -1.37 -9.67
N TYR A 29 -14.83 -1.16 -8.85
CA TYR A 29 -14.20 0.14 -8.61
C TYR A 29 -13.54 0.78 -9.83
N ARG A 30 -13.61 2.13 -9.86
CA ARG A 30 -13.06 2.99 -10.92
C ARG A 30 -11.79 3.71 -10.48
N ALA A 31 -11.66 3.98 -9.19
CA ALA A 31 -10.46 4.51 -8.56
C ALA A 31 -10.17 3.77 -7.25
N ALA A 32 -9.03 4.03 -6.63
CA ALA A 32 -8.69 3.49 -5.32
C ALA A 32 -8.08 4.55 -4.40
N LEU A 33 -8.36 4.42 -3.11
CA LEU A 33 -7.83 5.30 -2.07
C LEU A 33 -7.50 4.47 -0.83
N ALA A 34 -6.27 4.62 -0.32
CA ALA A 34 -5.93 4.20 1.03
C ALA A 34 -5.56 5.44 1.84
N ILE A 35 -6.12 5.54 3.05
CA ILE A 35 -5.65 6.51 4.04
C ILE A 35 -4.39 5.91 4.66
N CYS A 36 -3.24 6.51 4.38
CA CYS A 36 -1.97 6.14 4.98
C CYS A 36 -1.79 6.95 6.26
N ASN A 37 -2.38 6.45 7.35
CA ASN A 37 -2.26 7.07 8.65
C ASN A 37 -0.90 6.75 9.29
N ASP A 38 -0.17 7.78 9.66
CA ASP A 38 0.98 7.69 10.54
C ASP A 38 0.47 7.91 11.98
N LEU A 39 0.68 6.93 12.88
CA LEU A 39 0.03 6.84 14.20
C LEU A 39 0.41 7.95 15.20
N ASP A 40 1.19 8.93 14.78
CA ASP A 40 1.62 10.02 15.64
C ASP A 40 0.42 10.74 16.26
N ASN A 41 0.56 11.14 17.52
CA ASN A 41 -0.46 11.82 18.32
C ASN A 41 -1.63 10.93 18.78
N LEU A 42 -1.43 9.60 18.78
CA LEU A 42 -2.27 8.62 19.46
C LEU A 42 -1.49 8.01 20.62
N ARG A 43 -1.91 8.28 21.86
CA ARG A 43 -1.12 7.93 23.06
C ARG A 43 -1.44 6.56 23.63
N SER A 44 -2.63 6.06 23.32
CA SER A 44 -3.17 4.84 23.91
C SER A 44 -3.88 3.99 22.87
N PHE A 45 -3.99 2.70 23.15
CA PHE A 45 -4.79 1.81 22.32
C PHE A 45 -6.27 2.23 22.28
N ALA A 46 -6.81 2.79 23.37
CA ALA A 46 -8.18 3.28 23.39
C ALA A 46 -8.41 4.41 22.37
N GLU A 47 -7.44 5.32 22.22
CA GLU A 47 -7.49 6.39 21.22
C GLU A 47 -7.41 5.87 19.79
N MET A 48 -6.50 4.92 19.54
CA MET A 48 -6.41 4.24 18.23
C MET A 48 -7.71 3.50 17.93
N LYS A 49 -8.25 2.75 18.89
CA LYS A 49 -9.51 2.03 18.74
C LYS A 49 -10.66 3.00 18.45
N ALA A 50 -10.76 4.14 19.13
CA ALA A 50 -11.80 5.13 18.86
C ALA A 50 -11.77 5.63 17.40
N VAL A 51 -10.58 5.85 16.83
CA VAL A 51 -10.41 6.16 15.41
C VAL A 51 -10.95 5.03 14.53
N HIS A 52 -10.56 3.79 14.80
CA HIS A 52 -11.00 2.64 14.01
C HIS A 52 -12.46 2.21 14.23
N ASP A 53 -13.06 2.50 15.38
CA ASP A 53 -14.49 2.31 15.63
C ASP A 53 -15.32 3.14 14.64
N VAL A 54 -14.85 4.37 14.33
CA VAL A 54 -15.47 5.22 13.31
C VAL A 54 -15.18 4.71 11.91
N LEU A 55 -13.92 4.38 11.59
CA LEU A 55 -13.51 4.06 10.23
C LEU A 55 -13.95 2.66 9.77
N ASN A 56 -13.69 1.65 10.59
CA ASN A 56 -13.81 0.24 10.25
C ASN A 56 -15.01 -0.43 10.94
N GLY A 57 -15.39 0.05 12.12
CA GLY A 57 -16.54 -0.46 12.86
C GLY A 57 -17.88 -0.23 12.15
N ARG A 58 -18.91 -0.90 12.65
CA ARG A 58 -20.32 -0.72 12.24
C ARG A 58 -21.24 -0.29 13.41
N GLY A 59 -20.69 -0.23 14.62
CA GLY A 59 -21.41 0.16 15.84
C GLY A 59 -21.66 1.67 15.93
N SER A 60 -22.34 2.10 16.99
CA SER A 60 -22.49 3.53 17.30
C SER A 60 -21.22 4.09 17.94
N THR A 61 -20.78 5.26 17.48
CA THR A 61 -19.62 5.99 18.04
C THR A 61 -20.04 7.40 18.48
N PRO A 62 -19.21 8.11 19.26
CA PRO A 62 -19.44 9.52 19.58
C PRO A 62 -19.50 10.47 18.37
N CYS A 63 -18.91 10.10 17.23
CA CYS A 63 -18.94 10.91 16.00
C CYS A 63 -20.18 10.63 15.12
N GLY A 64 -20.75 9.42 15.22
CA GLY A 64 -21.79 8.89 14.32
C GLY A 64 -21.72 7.35 14.24
N PRO A 65 -22.52 6.69 13.39
CA PRO A 65 -22.33 5.26 13.11
C PRO A 65 -20.95 4.99 12.50
N GLY A 66 -20.37 3.82 12.82
CA GLY A 66 -19.16 3.33 12.17
C GLY A 66 -19.37 3.14 10.66
N LEU A 67 -18.33 3.43 9.89
CA LEU A 67 -18.42 3.57 8.43
C LEU A 67 -18.18 2.27 7.67
N GLY A 68 -17.65 1.23 8.34
CA GLY A 68 -17.41 -0.09 7.75
C GLY A 68 -16.42 -0.08 6.58
N MET A 69 -15.48 0.87 6.55
CA MET A 69 -14.44 0.96 5.51
C MET A 69 -13.22 0.10 5.88
N GLU A 70 -12.44 -0.31 4.88
CA GLU A 70 -11.14 -0.95 5.09
C GLU A 70 -10.02 0.10 5.17
N VAL A 71 -9.94 0.82 6.28
CA VAL A 71 -8.82 1.77 6.51
C VAL A 71 -7.78 1.13 7.40
N GLY A 72 -6.54 1.05 6.93
CA GLY A 72 -5.40 0.57 7.71
C GLY A 72 -4.74 1.67 8.53
N ASP A 73 -3.81 1.28 9.40
CA ASP A 73 -3.01 2.19 10.21
C ASP A 73 -1.57 1.66 10.37
N SER A 74 -0.72 2.52 10.89
CA SER A 74 0.66 2.21 11.21
C SER A 74 0.85 1.87 12.68
N LEU A 75 2.02 1.30 12.97
CA LEU A 75 2.50 1.12 14.34
C LEU A 75 3.98 1.45 14.46
N HIS A 76 4.39 1.63 15.72
CA HIS A 76 5.77 1.49 16.17
C HIS A 76 5.91 0.29 17.10
N PHE A 77 7.09 -0.32 17.10
CA PHE A 77 7.49 -1.25 18.15
C PHE A 77 8.02 -0.53 19.39
N PHE A 78 8.70 0.59 19.22
CA PHE A 78 9.42 1.29 20.28
C PHE A 78 9.08 2.78 20.36
N THR A 79 9.30 3.36 21.53
CA THR A 79 9.24 4.80 21.78
C THR A 79 10.33 5.19 22.77
N VAL A 80 11.02 6.32 22.54
CA VAL A 80 12.08 6.78 23.46
C VAL A 80 11.45 7.36 24.74
N HIS A 81 10.30 8.02 24.63
CA HIS A 81 9.57 8.58 25.76
C HIS A 81 8.10 8.17 25.78
N PRO A 82 7.75 7.03 26.39
CA PRO A 82 6.34 6.63 26.49
C PRO A 82 5.46 7.65 27.23
N GLN A 83 6.04 8.56 28.03
CA GLN A 83 5.31 9.64 28.72
C GLN A 83 5.35 11.01 28.02
N GLN A 84 6.15 11.19 26.96
CA GLN A 84 6.33 12.48 26.28
C GLN A 84 6.13 12.41 24.77
N ASP A 85 6.47 11.27 24.17
CA ASP A 85 6.17 10.96 22.79
C ASP A 85 4.70 10.56 22.77
N ASP A 86 3.88 11.35 22.08
CA ASP A 86 2.46 11.10 21.93
C ASP A 86 2.19 9.93 20.97
N THR A 87 2.80 8.77 21.22
CA THR A 87 2.81 7.66 20.27
C THR A 87 2.75 6.30 20.96
N LEU A 88 1.70 5.56 20.63
CA LEU A 88 1.49 4.17 20.99
C LEU A 88 2.63 3.29 20.45
N ALA A 89 3.15 2.38 21.28
CA ALA A 89 4.19 1.44 20.90
C ALA A 89 3.87 0.02 21.38
N TYR A 90 4.35 -0.99 20.66
CA TYR A 90 4.14 -2.40 20.98
C TYR A 90 4.87 -2.85 22.25
N PHE A 91 6.11 -2.38 22.46
CA PHE A 91 6.91 -2.64 23.65
C PHE A 91 6.89 -1.46 24.62
N GLN A 92 7.27 -1.72 25.88
CA GLN A 92 7.45 -0.71 26.89
C GLN A 92 8.75 0.07 26.63
N GLY A 93 8.61 1.27 26.06
CA GLY A 93 9.73 2.17 25.76
C GLY A 93 10.70 1.59 24.74
N LEU A 94 11.98 1.47 25.13
CA LEU A 94 13.06 0.89 24.33
C LEU A 94 13.42 -0.54 24.73
N SER A 95 12.64 -1.18 25.61
CA SER A 95 12.85 -2.56 26.05
C SER A 95 12.21 -3.59 25.11
N ASN A 96 12.41 -4.88 25.38
CA ASN A 96 11.68 -5.98 24.75
C ASN A 96 10.52 -6.50 25.62
N ILE A 97 10.11 -5.74 26.64
CA ILE A 97 8.97 -6.08 27.50
C ILE A 97 7.69 -5.64 26.78
N LEU A 98 6.73 -6.55 26.65
CA LEU A 98 5.45 -6.26 26.00
C LEU A 98 4.68 -5.19 26.78
N ALA A 99 4.06 -4.24 26.06
CA ALA A 99 3.05 -3.37 26.65
C ALA A 99 1.74 -4.14 26.88
N ASP A 100 0.90 -3.67 27.81
CA ASP A 100 -0.36 -4.34 28.17
C ASP A 100 -1.32 -4.47 26.97
N HIS A 101 -1.28 -3.52 26.04
CA HIS A 101 -2.07 -3.52 24.81
C HIS A 101 -1.42 -4.26 23.62
N ALA A 102 -0.23 -4.84 23.78
CA ALA A 102 0.44 -5.56 22.71
C ALA A 102 -0.40 -6.70 22.08
N PRO A 103 -1.20 -7.48 22.83
CA PRO A 103 -2.09 -8.48 22.24
C PRO A 103 -3.11 -7.88 21.27
N ALA A 104 -3.70 -6.73 21.59
CA ALA A 104 -4.68 -6.08 20.72
C ALA A 104 -4.04 -5.52 19.44
N LEU A 105 -2.82 -4.98 19.54
CA LEU A 105 -2.04 -4.60 18.35
C LEU A 105 -1.69 -5.83 17.49
N ARG A 106 -1.41 -6.97 18.12
CA ARG A 106 -1.16 -8.23 17.40
C ARG A 106 -2.38 -8.69 16.61
N GLU A 107 -3.58 -8.58 17.17
CA GLU A 107 -4.83 -8.87 16.45
C GLU A 107 -4.99 -7.97 15.22
N GLY A 108 -4.67 -6.66 15.35
CA GLY A 108 -4.64 -5.72 14.22
C GLY A 108 -3.63 -6.10 13.13
N LEU A 109 -2.44 -6.56 13.52
CA LEU A 109 -1.40 -7.07 12.60
C LEU A 109 -1.87 -8.35 11.88
N GLN A 110 -2.49 -9.29 12.61
CA GLN A 110 -2.99 -10.54 12.05
C GLN A 110 -4.15 -10.32 11.08
N ALA A 111 -5.03 -9.37 11.39
CA ALA A 111 -6.12 -8.97 10.51
C ALA A 111 -5.64 -8.27 9.24
N GLY A 112 -4.42 -7.72 9.23
CA GLY A 112 -3.93 -6.86 8.15
C GLY A 112 -4.44 -5.42 8.23
N LEU A 113 -4.97 -5.01 9.39
CA LEU A 113 -5.43 -3.65 9.66
C LEU A 113 -4.28 -2.73 10.07
N LEU A 114 -3.32 -3.26 10.83
CA LEU A 114 -2.05 -2.60 11.09
C LEU A 114 -1.03 -3.09 10.06
N ASP A 115 -0.88 -2.35 8.97
CA ASP A 115 -0.17 -2.83 7.78
C ASP A 115 1.08 -2.01 7.42
N ILE A 116 1.36 -0.96 8.20
CA ILE A 116 2.48 -0.04 8.00
C ILE A 116 3.39 -0.03 9.23
N LEU A 117 4.67 -0.36 9.03
CA LEU A 117 5.71 -0.08 10.02
C LEU A 117 6.16 1.38 9.86
N HIS A 118 5.81 2.25 10.80
CA HIS A 118 6.23 3.66 10.78
C HIS A 118 7.67 3.81 11.29
N THR A 119 8.63 3.09 10.71
CA THR A 119 9.91 2.74 11.35
C THR A 119 9.73 1.92 12.63
N TRP A 120 10.81 1.33 13.17
CA TRP A 120 10.73 0.52 14.38
C TRP A 120 10.25 1.31 15.60
N GLY A 121 10.49 2.62 15.64
CA GLY A 121 10.03 3.45 16.74
C GLY A 121 10.21 4.93 16.50
N ASN A 122 9.68 5.74 17.40
CA ASN A 122 9.91 7.17 17.39
C ASN A 122 11.22 7.52 18.10
N TYR A 123 12.29 7.78 17.34
CA TYR A 123 13.61 8.21 17.83
C TYR A 123 13.93 9.65 17.43
N SER A 124 12.91 10.43 17.10
CA SER A 124 13.07 11.84 16.73
C SER A 124 13.76 12.62 17.85
N GLN A 125 14.56 13.62 17.50
CA GLN A 125 15.28 14.52 18.42
C GLN A 125 16.40 13.89 19.25
N LYS A 126 16.29 12.62 19.66
CA LYS A 126 17.26 11.96 20.55
C LYS A 126 18.11 10.89 19.88
N GLY A 127 17.58 10.25 18.83
CA GLY A 127 18.25 9.12 18.20
C GLY A 127 18.39 7.94 19.15
N GLY A 128 19.46 7.15 18.96
CA GLY A 128 19.75 5.99 19.82
C GLY A 128 19.11 4.68 19.38
N PHE A 129 18.60 4.62 18.14
CA PHE A 129 18.21 3.35 17.54
C PHE A 129 19.44 2.43 17.38
N LEU A 130 19.29 1.16 17.74
CA LEU A 130 20.29 0.11 17.50
C LEU A 130 19.63 -1.09 16.84
N ARG A 131 20.37 -1.81 16.00
CA ARG A 131 19.93 -3.04 15.32
C ARG A 131 19.28 -4.05 16.27
N GLN A 132 19.76 -4.16 17.51
CA GLN A 132 19.21 -5.06 18.52
C GLN A 132 17.69 -4.88 18.75
N GLN A 133 17.18 -3.66 18.60
CA GLN A 133 15.75 -3.38 18.73
C GLN A 133 14.98 -3.94 17.54
N ALA A 134 15.50 -3.80 16.31
CA ALA A 134 14.93 -4.47 15.15
C ALA A 134 14.96 -5.99 15.27
N VAL A 135 15.99 -6.56 15.90
CA VAL A 135 16.07 -8.00 16.20
C VAL A 135 14.91 -8.42 17.11
N TRP A 136 14.70 -7.75 18.24
CA TRP A 136 13.60 -8.08 19.17
C TRP A 136 12.21 -8.00 18.51
N ALA A 137 11.96 -6.95 17.73
CA ALA A 137 10.70 -6.80 17.01
C ALA A 137 10.53 -7.90 15.95
N THR A 138 11.61 -8.26 15.24
CA THR A 138 11.60 -9.33 14.24
C THR A 138 11.32 -10.69 14.87
N GLU A 139 11.94 -11.01 16.01
CA GLU A 139 11.70 -12.25 16.76
C GLU A 139 10.25 -12.35 17.21
N GLU A 140 9.67 -11.27 17.72
CA GLU A 140 8.26 -11.23 18.11
C GLU A 140 7.33 -11.41 16.90
N MET A 141 7.62 -10.79 15.75
CA MET A 141 6.84 -11.01 14.53
C MET A 141 6.92 -12.47 14.05
N GLN A 142 8.12 -13.05 14.04
CA GLN A 142 8.33 -14.44 13.62
C GLN A 142 7.63 -15.43 14.56
N LYS A 143 7.66 -15.18 15.87
CA LYS A 143 7.00 -16.00 16.88
C LYS A 143 5.51 -16.20 16.60
N TYR A 144 4.82 -15.20 16.06
CA TYR A 144 3.40 -15.25 15.74
C TYR A 144 3.09 -15.34 14.24
N GLY A 145 4.11 -15.55 13.40
CA GLY A 145 3.94 -15.64 11.94
C GLY A 145 3.41 -14.36 11.29
N LEU A 146 3.67 -13.20 11.92
CA LEU A 146 3.17 -11.90 11.44
C LEU A 146 4.01 -11.39 10.28
N ARG A 147 3.38 -10.59 9.41
CA ARG A 147 4.05 -9.90 8.30
C ARG A 147 3.61 -8.45 8.21
N LEU A 148 4.54 -7.59 7.81
CA LEU A 148 4.30 -6.19 7.47
C LEU A 148 4.93 -5.94 6.11
N THR A 149 4.21 -5.26 5.21
CA THR A 149 4.70 -5.06 3.84
C THR A 149 5.07 -3.62 3.54
N VAL A 150 4.58 -2.66 4.33
CA VAL A 150 4.77 -1.23 4.13
C VAL A 150 5.68 -0.67 5.23
N TRP A 151 6.69 0.09 4.83
CA TRP A 151 7.55 0.87 5.72
C TRP A 151 7.39 2.36 5.42
N THR A 152 7.31 3.17 6.48
CA THR A 152 7.25 4.62 6.38
C THR A 152 8.38 5.22 7.20
N ASN A 153 9.19 6.08 6.59
CA ASN A 153 10.23 6.80 7.31
C ASN A 153 9.63 7.87 8.23
N HIS A 154 10.08 7.89 9.48
CA HIS A 154 9.66 8.85 10.50
C HIS A 154 10.81 9.78 10.93
N GLY A 155 10.45 10.93 11.48
CA GLY A 155 11.32 11.73 12.34
C GLY A 155 12.33 12.62 11.64
N ASP A 156 13.19 13.23 12.46
CA ASP A 156 14.18 14.23 12.06
C ASP A 156 15.57 13.62 11.79
N ARG A 157 16.60 14.45 11.62
CA ARG A 157 17.98 13.99 11.33
C ARG A 157 18.57 13.01 12.35
N HIS A 158 18.00 12.91 13.56
CA HIS A 158 18.50 12.00 14.60
C HIS A 158 17.93 10.58 14.43
N ASN A 159 16.93 10.40 13.56
CA ASN A 159 16.37 9.09 13.28
C ASN A 159 17.18 8.35 12.19
N PHE A 160 18.26 7.71 12.61
CA PHE A 160 19.18 6.98 11.72
C PHE A 160 18.60 5.68 11.15
N GLN A 161 17.51 5.16 11.72
CA GLN A 161 16.90 3.91 11.29
C GLN A 161 16.17 4.02 9.93
N ARG A 162 16.04 5.22 9.35
CA ARG A 162 15.36 5.36 8.07
C ARG A 162 16.03 4.52 6.99
N LEU A 163 15.23 4.06 6.04
CA LEU A 163 15.67 3.29 4.88
C LEU A 163 15.69 4.17 3.63
N GLY A 164 16.70 3.97 2.79
CA GLY A 164 16.76 4.54 1.44
C GLY A 164 17.02 6.05 1.40
N ARG A 165 17.49 6.65 2.50
CA ARG A 165 17.84 8.07 2.60
C ARG A 165 19.35 8.25 2.79
N ASP A 166 19.95 9.18 2.08
CA ASP A 166 21.40 9.42 2.15
C ASP A 166 21.86 9.88 3.55
N ASP A 167 20.98 10.55 4.31
CA ASP A 167 21.18 11.01 5.69
C ASP A 167 20.65 10.02 6.74
N SER A 168 20.72 8.72 6.44
CA SER A 168 20.32 7.64 7.34
C SER A 168 21.29 6.46 7.26
N LEU A 169 21.13 5.47 8.13
CA LEU A 169 22.04 4.34 8.28
C LEU A 169 21.34 2.96 8.16
N GLY A 170 20.00 2.92 8.12
CA GLY A 170 19.24 1.66 8.18
C GLY A 170 19.54 0.66 7.05
N ASP A 171 19.99 1.14 5.89
CA ASP A 171 20.37 0.33 4.72
C ASP A 171 21.87 0.44 4.35
N VAL A 172 22.74 0.85 5.28
CA VAL A 172 24.21 0.85 5.11
C VAL A 172 24.81 -0.25 5.95
N ARG A 173 25.46 -1.26 5.35
CA ARG A 173 26.08 -2.37 6.11
C ARG A 173 27.37 -1.98 6.82
N GLU A 174 28.23 -1.29 6.09
CA GLU A 174 29.58 -0.93 6.51
C GLU A 174 29.89 0.48 6.05
N VAL A 175 30.70 1.19 6.83
CA VAL A 175 31.32 2.46 6.45
C VAL A 175 32.83 2.28 6.34
N SER A 176 33.44 2.98 5.39
CA SER A 176 34.90 3.00 5.23
C SER A 176 35.47 4.31 5.77
N SER A 177 36.51 4.22 6.59
CA SER A 177 37.31 5.37 7.00
C SER A 177 38.10 5.93 5.82
N VAL A 178 38.62 7.15 5.96
CA VAL A 178 39.52 7.78 4.98
C VAL A 178 40.82 6.96 4.78
N ARG A 179 41.18 6.13 5.77
CA ARG A 179 42.34 5.22 5.71
C ARG A 179 42.01 3.86 5.09
N GLY A 180 40.75 3.61 4.73
CA GLY A 180 40.29 2.36 4.14
C GLY A 180 39.82 1.31 5.15
N ASP A 181 39.84 1.61 6.45
CA ASP A 181 39.33 0.71 7.48
C ASP A 181 37.81 0.59 7.37
N ARG A 182 37.29 -0.64 7.41
CA ARG A 182 35.85 -0.89 7.36
C ARG A 182 35.30 -1.15 8.76
N SER A 183 34.14 -0.58 9.05
CA SER A 183 33.43 -0.81 10.32
C SER A 183 31.94 -1.05 10.05
N GLU A 184 31.38 -2.00 10.77
CA GLU A 184 29.94 -2.29 10.73
C GLU A 184 29.13 -1.10 11.24
N VAL A 185 27.95 -0.92 10.66
CA VAL A 185 26.99 0.12 11.08
C VAL A 185 25.99 -0.50 12.04
N LEU A 186 25.95 0.01 13.27
CA LEU A 186 25.12 -0.54 14.35
C LEU A 186 23.62 -0.34 14.13
N GLU A 187 23.24 0.59 13.25
CA GLU A 187 21.87 0.91 12.87
C GLU A 187 21.38 0.12 11.66
N TYR A 188 22.24 -0.67 11.00
CA TYR A 188 21.86 -1.46 9.84
C TYR A 188 20.77 -2.47 10.19
N HIS A 189 19.66 -2.50 9.44
CA HIS A 189 18.56 -3.46 9.64
C HIS A 189 17.69 -3.70 8.40
N ALA A 190 18.09 -3.24 7.21
CA ALA A 190 17.31 -3.44 5.99
C ALA A 190 17.01 -4.92 5.70
N ASP A 191 17.92 -5.82 6.08
CA ASP A 191 17.73 -7.27 6.03
C ASP A 191 16.62 -7.77 6.95
N LEU A 192 16.53 -7.24 8.18
CA LEU A 192 15.48 -7.57 9.14
C LEU A 192 14.12 -7.04 8.70
N ALA A 193 14.05 -5.80 8.19
CA ALA A 193 12.84 -5.25 7.61
C ALA A 193 12.33 -6.16 6.46
N ARG A 194 13.22 -6.62 5.57
CA ARG A 194 12.84 -7.57 4.51
C ARG A 194 12.37 -8.91 5.07
N ALA A 195 13.02 -9.41 6.13
CA ALA A 195 12.69 -10.70 6.73
C ALA A 195 11.25 -10.75 7.27
N ILE A 196 10.74 -9.63 7.79
CA ILE A 196 9.34 -9.51 8.24
C ILE A 196 8.34 -9.19 7.11
N GLY A 197 8.81 -9.09 5.86
CA GLY A 197 7.99 -8.91 4.67
C GLY A 197 7.98 -7.50 4.07
N ILE A 198 8.74 -6.54 4.60
CA ILE A 198 8.73 -5.15 4.10
C ILE A 198 9.17 -5.14 2.64
N ARG A 199 8.29 -4.59 1.81
CA ARG A 199 8.41 -4.56 0.35
C ARG A 199 8.23 -3.15 -0.21
N TYR A 200 7.33 -2.37 0.37
CA TYR A 200 7.00 -1.00 -0.05
C TYR A 200 7.58 -0.02 0.96
N LEU A 201 8.33 0.98 0.48
CA LEU A 201 9.07 1.94 1.28
C LEU A 201 8.64 3.37 0.93
N TRP A 202 8.13 4.12 1.90
CA TRP A 202 7.93 5.55 1.77
C TRP A 202 9.12 6.28 2.38
N ILE A 203 9.90 6.97 1.53
CA ILE A 203 11.16 7.58 1.96
C ILE A 203 11.04 9.03 2.45
N LYS A 204 9.99 9.76 2.04
CA LYS A 204 9.59 11.15 2.37
C LYS A 204 8.86 11.86 1.19
N GLU A 205 8.81 11.25 0.00
CA GLU A 205 8.26 11.92 -1.18
C GLU A 205 6.73 12.04 -1.12
N LEU A 206 6.25 13.28 -1.19
CA LEU A 206 4.83 13.60 -1.37
C LEU A 206 4.59 14.14 -2.78
N THR A 207 3.44 13.82 -3.36
CA THR A 207 2.99 14.38 -4.63
C THR A 207 1.76 15.25 -4.44
N PRO A 208 1.69 16.42 -5.10
CA PRO A 208 0.45 17.19 -5.20
C PRO A 208 -0.47 16.64 -6.30
N VAL A 209 -0.01 15.68 -7.11
CA VAL A 209 -0.73 15.13 -8.26
C VAL A 209 -1.72 14.07 -7.79
N MET A 210 -3.00 14.30 -8.04
CA MET A 210 -4.07 13.38 -7.66
C MET A 210 -4.13 12.18 -8.61
N GLY A 211 -4.15 10.97 -8.05
CA GLY A 211 -4.34 9.73 -8.80
C GLY A 211 -3.10 9.30 -9.58
N GLN A 212 -2.41 8.29 -9.05
CA GLN A 212 -1.28 7.58 -9.66
C GLN A 212 -1.76 6.45 -10.59
N GLU A 213 -0.82 5.82 -11.31
CA GLU A 213 -1.05 4.72 -12.27
C GLU A 213 -1.85 5.11 -13.52
N ARG A 214 -1.72 6.37 -13.94
CA ARG A 214 -2.35 6.93 -15.13
C ARG A 214 -1.46 7.96 -15.82
N PHE A 215 -1.81 8.26 -17.07
CA PHE A 215 -1.24 9.39 -17.82
C PHE A 215 -1.72 10.72 -17.24
N LEU A 216 -0.81 11.69 -17.17
CA LEU A 216 -1.12 13.07 -16.79
C LEU A 216 -1.66 13.83 -18.01
N ASN A 217 -2.72 14.61 -17.80
CA ASN A 217 -3.32 15.47 -18.81
C ASN A 217 -3.08 16.95 -18.47
N TRP A 218 -3.36 17.85 -19.42
CA TRP A 218 -3.15 19.30 -19.28
C TRP A 218 -3.89 19.92 -18.07
N GLN A 219 -5.01 19.35 -17.61
CA GLN A 219 -5.72 19.85 -16.43
C GLN A 219 -4.91 19.61 -15.14
N ASP A 220 -4.18 18.49 -15.05
CA ASP A 220 -3.30 18.21 -13.91
C ASP A 220 -2.19 19.26 -13.78
N TRP A 221 -1.78 19.86 -14.90
CA TRP A 221 -0.81 20.94 -14.93
C TRP A 221 -1.40 22.28 -14.49
N LEU A 222 -2.64 22.58 -14.90
CA LEU A 222 -3.32 23.83 -14.56
C LEU A 222 -3.80 23.87 -13.11
N ASP A 223 -4.31 22.75 -12.60
CA ASP A 223 -4.77 22.63 -11.20
C ASP A 223 -3.64 22.90 -10.19
N LYS A 224 -2.37 22.94 -10.63
CA LYS A 224 -1.17 23.10 -9.79
C LYS A 224 -0.17 24.15 -10.30
N GLY A 225 -0.64 25.17 -11.01
CA GLY A 225 0.19 26.29 -11.51
C GLY A 225 1.36 26.67 -10.56
N SER A 226 2.55 26.85 -11.16
CA SER A 226 3.86 27.15 -10.58
C SER A 226 4.69 26.01 -9.94
N ASP A 227 4.11 25.03 -9.23
CA ASP A 227 4.93 24.05 -8.49
C ASP A 227 5.38 22.84 -9.32
N LEU A 228 4.53 22.30 -10.19
CA LEU A 228 4.95 21.30 -11.19
C LEU A 228 5.94 21.89 -12.20
N GLY A 229 5.78 23.17 -12.54
CA GLY A 229 6.72 23.93 -13.37
C GLY A 229 8.09 24.12 -12.72
N ARG A 230 8.17 24.32 -11.40
CA ARG A 230 9.43 24.38 -10.64
C ARG A 230 10.15 23.02 -10.57
N ILE A 231 9.41 21.92 -10.39
CA ILE A 231 9.96 20.56 -10.40
C ILE A 231 10.59 20.27 -11.78
N PHE A 232 9.92 20.67 -12.86
CA PHE A 232 10.45 20.58 -14.22
C PHE A 232 11.69 21.47 -14.43
N MET A 233 11.64 22.74 -14.02
CA MET A 233 12.77 23.68 -14.13
C MET A 233 14.02 23.15 -13.41
N ARG A 234 13.88 22.53 -12.23
CA ARG A 234 15.01 21.91 -11.51
C ARG A 234 15.55 20.66 -12.20
N GLY A 235 14.71 19.88 -12.89
CA GLY A 235 15.13 18.73 -13.69
C GLY A 235 15.83 19.10 -15.00
N VAL A 236 15.40 20.20 -15.62
CA VAL A 236 15.96 20.74 -16.88
C VAL A 236 17.26 21.51 -16.65
N LEU A 237 17.37 22.30 -15.56
CA LEU A 237 18.57 23.09 -15.25
C LEU A 237 19.78 22.28 -14.75
N ARG A 238 19.65 20.96 -14.61
CA ARG A 238 20.72 20.07 -14.11
C ARG A 238 21.23 19.04 -15.12
N GLN A 239 20.82 19.09 -16.39
CA GLN A 239 21.32 18.18 -17.41
C GLN A 239 21.91 18.92 -18.62
N PRO A 240 23.03 18.46 -19.18
CA PRO A 240 23.59 19.02 -20.41
C PRO A 240 22.61 18.83 -21.59
N PRO A 241 22.69 19.67 -22.65
CA PRO A 241 21.68 19.78 -23.71
C PRO A 241 21.44 18.53 -24.58
N GLU A 242 22.17 17.44 -24.34
CA GLU A 242 22.15 16.22 -25.16
C GLU A 242 21.23 15.10 -24.61
N LEU A 243 20.58 15.33 -23.47
CA LEU A 243 19.61 14.38 -22.90
C LEU A 243 18.18 14.90 -23.09
N LYS A 244 17.44 14.27 -24.01
CA LYS A 244 16.01 14.54 -24.26
C LYS A 244 15.22 14.55 -22.94
N PRO A 245 14.26 15.47 -22.75
CA PRO A 245 13.45 15.53 -21.54
C PRO A 245 12.76 14.17 -21.35
N LYS A 246 13.12 13.46 -20.27
CA LYS A 246 12.40 12.25 -19.88
C LYS A 246 10.94 12.66 -19.60
N PRO A 247 9.94 12.13 -20.33
CA PRO A 247 8.56 12.56 -20.18
C PRO A 247 8.06 12.20 -18.77
N LEU A 248 7.34 13.13 -18.12
CA LEU A 248 6.76 12.97 -16.77
C LEU A 248 5.83 11.75 -16.61
N GLN A 249 5.51 11.03 -17.69
CA GLN A 249 4.89 9.70 -17.62
C GLN A 249 5.66 8.74 -16.70
N ILE A 250 6.99 8.89 -16.57
CA ILE A 250 7.83 8.04 -15.71
C ILE A 250 7.64 8.35 -14.19
N ALA A 251 6.95 9.43 -13.82
CA ALA A 251 6.90 9.90 -12.43
C ALA A 251 5.56 9.71 -11.70
N ASN A 252 4.45 9.39 -12.38
CA ASN A 252 3.14 9.23 -11.74
C ASN A 252 2.79 7.77 -11.43
N HIS A 253 3.79 7.01 -11.00
CA HIS A 253 3.60 5.64 -10.49
C HIS A 253 3.40 5.68 -8.98
N LEU A 254 2.48 4.86 -8.47
CA LEU A 254 2.24 4.70 -7.05
C LEU A 254 3.43 4.01 -6.39
N ILE A 255 3.99 3.01 -7.06
CA ILE A 255 5.19 2.29 -6.64
C ILE A 255 6.19 2.19 -7.79
N ARG A 256 7.48 2.24 -7.45
CA ARG A 256 8.57 2.06 -8.42
C ARG A 256 9.73 1.27 -7.82
N PRO A 257 10.45 0.44 -8.59
CA PRO A 257 11.63 -0.23 -8.10
C PRO A 257 12.71 0.73 -7.60
N ARG A 258 13.29 0.41 -6.44
CA ARG A 258 14.39 1.14 -5.81
C ARG A 258 15.45 0.16 -5.32
N ARG A 259 16.72 0.50 -5.55
CA ARG A 259 17.87 -0.20 -4.96
C ARG A 259 18.34 0.56 -3.72
N LEU A 260 18.49 -0.15 -2.62
CA LEU A 260 19.06 0.37 -1.37
C LEU A 260 20.59 0.34 -1.40
N ARG A 261 21.23 1.00 -0.43
CA ARG A 261 22.69 1.14 -0.38
C ARG A 261 23.41 -0.19 -0.07
N ASP A 262 22.74 -1.11 0.62
CA ASP A 262 23.22 -2.49 0.81
C ASP A 262 23.03 -3.39 -0.43
N GLY A 263 22.49 -2.84 -1.51
CA GLY A 263 22.26 -3.51 -2.78
C GLY A 263 20.94 -4.29 -2.87
N SER A 264 20.20 -4.42 -1.78
CA SER A 264 18.86 -5.00 -1.77
C SER A 264 17.88 -4.11 -2.57
N ARG A 265 16.72 -4.67 -2.93
CA ARG A 265 15.72 -3.99 -3.76
C ARG A 265 14.35 -3.99 -3.09
N MET A 266 13.66 -2.86 -3.14
CA MET A 266 12.31 -2.64 -2.63
C MET A 266 11.52 -1.79 -3.63
N TYR A 267 10.22 -1.64 -3.41
CA TYR A 267 9.43 -0.62 -4.07
C TYR A 267 9.46 0.68 -3.26
N GLU A 268 9.79 1.79 -3.88
CA GLU A 268 9.50 3.11 -3.32
C GLU A 268 8.04 3.47 -3.64
N MET A 269 7.28 3.89 -2.63
CA MET A 269 5.90 4.34 -2.79
C MET A 269 5.77 5.86 -2.75
N LEU A 270 4.78 6.39 -3.46
CA LEU A 270 4.46 7.81 -3.53
C LEU A 270 3.14 8.09 -2.81
N ARG A 271 3.14 9.03 -1.86
CA ARG A 271 1.91 9.45 -1.15
C ARG A 271 1.40 10.79 -1.67
N TYR A 272 0.09 10.97 -1.74
CA TYR A 272 -0.57 12.22 -2.04
C TYR A 272 -0.77 13.04 -0.76
N GLY A 273 -0.46 14.33 -0.79
CA GLY A 273 -0.77 15.23 0.32
C GLY A 273 0.22 16.38 0.48
N SER A 274 0.24 16.96 1.68
CA SER A 274 1.15 18.03 2.08
C SER A 274 1.48 17.89 3.56
N PHE A 275 2.75 18.09 3.95
CA PHE A 275 3.17 18.07 5.35
C PHE A 275 2.47 19.11 6.24
N SER A 276 1.94 20.19 5.65
CA SER A 276 1.21 21.24 6.37
C SER A 276 -0.28 20.97 6.52
N ARG A 277 -0.80 19.91 5.89
CA ARG A 277 -2.23 19.57 5.82
C ARG A 277 -2.38 18.06 5.91
N ASP A 278 -2.06 17.54 7.09
CA ASP A 278 -1.98 16.11 7.35
C ASP A 278 -2.79 15.68 8.60
N GLY A 279 -3.42 16.59 9.32
CA GLY A 279 -4.23 16.28 10.50
C GLY A 279 -5.69 15.94 10.19
N GLY A 280 -6.38 15.34 11.17
CA GLY A 280 -7.78 14.93 11.04
C GLY A 280 -8.74 16.07 10.69
N ALA A 281 -8.42 17.31 11.10
CA ALA A 281 -9.21 18.50 10.78
C ALA A 281 -9.13 18.91 9.30
N GLN A 282 -8.18 18.39 8.51
CA GLN A 282 -8.07 18.69 7.08
C GLN A 282 -8.82 17.70 6.17
N LEU A 283 -9.42 16.65 6.74
CA LEU A 283 -10.26 15.70 6.00
C LEU A 283 -11.36 16.36 5.15
N PRO A 284 -12.08 17.42 5.58
CA PRO A 284 -13.08 18.08 4.73
C PRO A 284 -12.53 18.64 3.42
N GLU A 285 -11.28 19.12 3.43
CA GLU A 285 -10.60 19.60 2.22
C GLU A 285 -10.10 18.42 1.38
N LEU A 286 -9.38 17.50 2.02
CA LEU A 286 -8.68 16.38 1.39
C LEU A 286 -9.63 15.32 0.83
N LEU A 287 -10.82 15.18 1.40
CA LEU A 287 -11.91 14.29 0.95
C LEU A 287 -13.14 15.09 0.47
N SER A 288 -12.92 16.30 -0.03
CA SER A 288 -14.00 17.10 -0.60
C SER A 288 -14.68 16.40 -1.78
N LEU A 289 -15.94 16.77 -2.07
CA LEU A 289 -16.67 16.23 -3.22
C LEU A 289 -15.91 16.43 -4.53
N ARG A 290 -15.23 17.57 -4.69
CA ARG A 290 -14.39 17.85 -5.85
C ARG A 290 -13.22 16.88 -5.95
N PHE A 291 -12.58 16.56 -4.82
CA PHE A 291 -11.49 15.60 -4.75
C PHE A 291 -11.95 14.20 -5.16
N LEU A 292 -12.99 13.67 -4.50
CA LEU A 292 -13.48 12.30 -4.75
C LEU A 292 -13.94 12.13 -6.20
N ARG A 293 -14.70 13.10 -6.72
CA ARG A 293 -15.12 13.10 -8.12
C ARG A 293 -13.94 13.12 -9.08
N ARG A 294 -12.95 13.99 -8.84
CA ARG A 294 -11.76 14.07 -9.70
C ARG A 294 -10.98 12.76 -9.66
N LEU A 295 -10.82 12.13 -8.50
CA LEU A 295 -10.12 10.85 -8.35
C LEU A 295 -10.77 9.75 -9.19
N VAL A 296 -12.10 9.67 -9.18
CA VAL A 296 -12.89 8.75 -10.01
C VAL A 296 -12.83 9.09 -11.50
N ASP A 297 -12.93 10.38 -11.85
CA ASP A 297 -12.88 10.83 -13.24
C ASP A 297 -11.52 10.52 -13.89
N VAL A 298 -10.42 10.60 -13.13
CA VAL A 298 -9.09 10.25 -13.63
C VAL A 298 -8.76 8.77 -13.52
N GLY A 299 -9.53 8.00 -12.74
CA GLY A 299 -9.36 6.56 -12.55
C GLY A 299 -8.00 6.17 -11.95
N GLY A 300 -7.52 6.93 -10.96
CA GLY A 300 -6.19 6.75 -10.37
C GLY A 300 -6.19 6.06 -9.00
N ALA A 301 -5.00 5.66 -8.54
CA ALA A 301 -4.75 5.17 -7.18
C ALA A 301 -4.25 6.31 -6.28
N CYS A 302 -4.62 6.35 -5.00
CA CYS A 302 -4.19 7.39 -4.09
C CYS A 302 -3.82 6.82 -2.72
N LEU A 303 -2.58 7.03 -2.29
CA LEU A 303 -2.14 6.84 -0.91
C LEU A 303 -2.20 8.20 -0.19
N LEU A 304 -3.29 8.50 0.51
CA LEU A 304 -3.50 9.79 1.18
C LEU A 304 -2.68 9.86 2.47
N TYR A 305 -1.73 10.79 2.54
CA TYR A 305 -0.90 11.01 3.73
C TYR A 305 -1.66 11.71 4.86
N MET A 306 -1.73 11.10 6.04
CA MET A 306 -2.43 11.64 7.22
C MET A 306 -1.71 11.29 8.54
N HIS A 307 -2.02 12.06 9.58
CA HIS A 307 -1.88 11.77 11.01
C HIS A 307 -3.22 12.06 11.68
N LEU A 308 -4.08 11.05 11.77
CA LEU A 308 -5.43 11.15 12.33
C LEU A 308 -5.42 11.42 13.85
N GLY A 309 -4.28 11.22 14.52
CA GLY A 309 -4.08 11.63 15.91
C GLY A 309 -4.03 13.15 16.11
N LYS A 310 -3.70 13.94 15.06
CA LYS A 310 -3.63 15.41 15.12
C LYS A 310 -5.01 16.04 15.02
N ASP A 311 -5.18 17.18 15.71
CA ASP A 311 -6.38 18.03 15.67
C ASP A 311 -7.69 17.32 16.08
N ARG A 312 -7.59 16.27 16.90
CA ARG A 312 -8.78 15.55 17.41
C ARG A 312 -9.53 16.42 18.42
N PRO A 313 -10.87 16.43 18.39
CA PRO A 313 -11.68 17.09 19.42
C PRO A 313 -11.42 16.56 20.84
N SER A 314 -11.36 15.24 21.01
CA SER A 314 -10.97 14.57 22.27
C SER A 314 -10.44 13.15 22.00
N PRO A 315 -9.84 12.47 23.01
CA PRO A 315 -9.47 11.06 22.90
C PRO A 315 -10.61 10.13 22.46
N GLU A 316 -11.83 10.38 22.93
CA GLU A 316 -13.05 9.59 22.68
C GLU A 316 -13.83 10.05 21.44
N VAL A 317 -13.65 11.31 21.03
CA VAL A 317 -14.29 11.92 19.85
C VAL A 317 -13.19 12.25 18.83
N PRO A 318 -12.76 11.26 18.02
CA PRO A 318 -11.57 11.42 17.17
C PRO A 318 -11.77 12.41 16.01
N PHE A 319 -13.01 12.67 15.60
CA PHE A 319 -13.30 13.53 14.44
C PHE A 319 -14.32 14.60 14.77
N SER A 320 -14.12 15.81 14.25
CA SER A 320 -15.17 16.83 14.24
C SER A 320 -16.32 16.37 13.33
N ARG A 321 -17.47 17.04 13.43
CA ARG A 321 -18.62 16.75 12.57
C ARG A 321 -18.28 16.90 11.09
N GLU A 322 -17.51 17.92 10.72
CA GLU A 322 -17.09 18.16 9.35
C GLU A 322 -16.18 17.04 8.84
N SER A 323 -15.19 16.63 9.64
CA SER A 323 -14.29 15.52 9.30
C SER A 323 -15.02 14.19 9.18
N TYR A 324 -15.94 13.91 10.11
CA TYR A 324 -16.82 12.73 10.03
C TYR A 324 -17.66 12.76 8.75
N ASN A 325 -18.31 13.87 8.41
CA ASN A 325 -19.10 13.99 7.17
C ASN A 325 -18.25 13.80 5.90
N ALA A 326 -16.95 14.12 5.94
CA ALA A 326 -16.04 13.89 4.83
C ALA A 326 -15.69 12.40 4.67
N LEU A 327 -15.47 11.71 5.80
CA LEU A 327 -15.26 10.26 5.83
C LEU A 327 -16.52 9.49 5.44
N GLU A 328 -17.69 9.91 5.92
CA GLU A 328 -18.98 9.33 5.57
C GLU A 328 -19.22 9.41 4.06
N ARG A 329 -18.92 10.56 3.45
CA ARG A 329 -18.94 10.72 1.99
C ARG A 329 -18.01 9.74 1.29
N LEU A 330 -16.77 9.57 1.75
CA LEU A 330 -15.86 8.58 1.18
C LEU A 330 -16.45 7.17 1.29
N ALA A 331 -17.06 6.82 2.42
CA ALA A 331 -17.70 5.53 2.64
C ALA A 331 -18.89 5.31 1.70
N GLU A 332 -19.68 6.35 1.38
CA GLU A 332 -20.74 6.29 0.38
C GLU A 332 -20.20 5.96 -1.02
N TRP A 333 -19.10 6.61 -1.43
CA TRP A 333 -18.45 6.33 -2.73
C TRP A 333 -17.85 4.92 -2.78
N ALA A 334 -17.39 4.40 -1.64
CA ALA A 334 -16.95 3.03 -1.52
C ALA A 334 -18.10 2.02 -1.67
N ARG A 335 -19.23 2.25 -0.96
CA ARG A 335 -20.42 1.41 -1.07
C ARG A 335 -21.08 1.46 -2.44
N ALA A 336 -21.04 2.61 -3.11
CA ALA A 336 -21.53 2.78 -4.48
C ALA A 336 -20.67 2.07 -5.53
N GLY A 337 -19.48 1.60 -5.15
CA GLY A 337 -18.57 0.91 -6.06
C GLY A 337 -17.74 1.85 -6.95
N ASP A 338 -17.65 3.14 -6.61
CA ASP A 338 -16.85 4.11 -7.38
C ASP A 338 -15.37 4.09 -6.94
N ILE A 339 -15.11 4.06 -5.63
CA ILE A 339 -13.76 4.10 -5.06
C ILE A 339 -13.50 2.85 -4.21
N TRP A 340 -12.45 2.11 -4.53
CA TRP A 340 -11.95 1.06 -3.66
C TRP A 340 -11.22 1.68 -2.47
N VAL A 341 -11.83 1.65 -1.30
CA VAL A 341 -11.18 2.03 -0.04
C VAL A 341 -10.58 0.78 0.58
N THR A 342 -9.26 0.78 0.79
CA THR A 342 -8.52 -0.37 1.31
C THR A 342 -7.25 0.08 2.05
N THR A 343 -6.51 -0.87 2.61
CA THR A 343 -5.26 -0.61 3.32
C THR A 343 -4.12 -0.27 2.35
N ALA A 344 -3.06 0.38 2.85
CA ALA A 344 -1.93 0.79 2.01
C ALA A 344 -1.21 -0.40 1.38
N SER A 345 -1.04 -1.48 2.14
CA SER A 345 -0.46 -2.75 1.71
C SER A 345 -1.27 -3.39 0.59
N ARG A 346 -2.60 -3.51 0.72
CA ARG A 346 -3.48 -4.09 -0.30
C ARG A 346 -3.44 -3.29 -1.60
N LEU A 347 -3.47 -1.96 -1.51
CA LEU A 347 -3.40 -1.10 -2.69
C LEU A 347 -2.04 -1.24 -3.40
N CYS A 348 -0.93 -1.16 -2.67
CA CYS A 348 0.41 -1.35 -3.21
C CYS A 348 0.58 -2.75 -3.84
N ARG A 349 0.07 -3.80 -3.18
CA ARG A 349 0.08 -5.19 -3.66
C ARG A 349 -0.67 -5.34 -4.97
N TYR A 350 -1.85 -4.74 -5.09
CA TYR A 350 -2.64 -4.80 -6.32
C TYR A 350 -1.93 -4.05 -7.47
N VAL A 351 -1.32 -2.90 -7.20
CA VAL A 351 -0.53 -2.18 -8.21
C VAL A 351 0.69 -3.01 -8.63
N GLU A 352 1.40 -3.62 -7.70
CA GLU A 352 2.51 -4.52 -8.02
C GLU A 352 2.06 -5.69 -8.89
N LEU A 353 0.96 -6.35 -8.51
CA LEU A 353 0.38 -7.44 -9.29
C LEU A 353 0.17 -7.01 -10.75
N ARG A 354 -0.40 -5.83 -10.98
CA ARG A 354 -0.62 -5.31 -12.33
C ARG A 354 0.67 -5.01 -13.09
N GLN A 355 1.70 -4.56 -12.40
CA GLN A 355 2.99 -4.24 -13.03
C GLN A 355 3.78 -5.50 -13.40
N ARG A 356 3.59 -6.62 -12.67
CA ARG A 356 4.40 -7.84 -12.81
C ARG A 356 3.69 -8.99 -13.52
N LEU A 357 2.37 -9.10 -13.40
CA LEU A 357 1.63 -10.25 -13.92
C LEU A 357 1.43 -10.15 -15.43
N LYS A 358 1.95 -11.14 -16.16
CA LYS A 358 1.67 -11.34 -17.58
C LYS A 358 0.70 -12.50 -17.73
N LEU A 359 -0.41 -12.25 -18.41
CA LEU A 359 -1.44 -13.25 -18.66
C LEU A 359 -1.40 -13.72 -20.11
N GLN A 360 -1.72 -14.99 -20.30
CA GLN A 360 -1.91 -15.63 -21.59
C GLN A 360 -3.19 -16.45 -21.57
N THR A 361 -3.77 -16.66 -22.73
CA THR A 361 -5.02 -17.40 -22.88
C THR A 361 -4.83 -18.55 -23.86
N LEU A 362 -5.41 -19.69 -23.52
CA LEU A 362 -5.37 -20.91 -24.33
C LEU A 362 -6.80 -21.42 -24.48
N ARG A 363 -7.24 -21.57 -25.73
CA ARG A 363 -8.52 -22.21 -26.03
C ARG A 363 -8.34 -23.73 -26.02
N ARG A 364 -9.21 -24.42 -25.29
CA ARG A 364 -9.31 -25.89 -25.22
C ARG A 364 -10.74 -26.31 -25.51
N GLU A 365 -10.94 -27.59 -25.78
CA GLU A 365 -12.29 -28.17 -25.89
C GLU A 365 -13.10 -27.96 -24.61
N SER A 366 -12.44 -28.02 -23.45
CA SER A 366 -13.05 -27.81 -22.13
C SER A 366 -13.29 -26.34 -21.75
N GLY A 367 -13.11 -25.38 -22.69
CA GLY A 367 -13.27 -23.95 -22.45
C GLY A 367 -11.96 -23.16 -22.48
N LEU A 368 -11.98 -21.96 -21.87
CA LEU A 368 -10.85 -21.05 -21.87
C LEU A 368 -9.98 -21.25 -20.61
N LEU A 369 -8.69 -21.52 -20.83
CA LEU A 369 -7.68 -21.50 -19.77
C LEU A 369 -6.90 -20.18 -19.84
N ILE A 370 -6.80 -19.48 -18.71
CA ILE A 370 -5.94 -18.32 -18.51
C ILE A 370 -4.75 -18.80 -17.69
N THR A 371 -3.55 -18.58 -18.19
CA THR A 371 -2.31 -18.82 -17.45
C THR A 371 -1.61 -17.49 -17.20
N GLY A 372 -0.78 -17.43 -16.16
CA GLY A 372 0.00 -16.23 -15.90
C GLY A 372 1.29 -16.50 -15.16
N GLU A 373 2.24 -15.61 -15.41
CA GLU A 373 3.58 -15.63 -14.85
C GLU A 373 3.92 -14.21 -14.37
N PHE A 374 4.61 -14.13 -13.23
CA PHE A 374 5.09 -12.87 -12.71
C PHE A 374 6.51 -12.60 -13.21
N ASP A 375 6.75 -11.36 -13.63
CA ASP A 375 8.11 -10.91 -13.88
C ASP A 375 8.92 -10.94 -12.58
N GLY A 376 10.08 -11.62 -12.63
CA GLY A 376 11.04 -11.70 -11.53
C GLY A 376 11.79 -10.39 -11.35
N VAL A 377 11.15 -9.39 -10.73
CA VAL A 377 11.77 -8.08 -10.48
C VAL A 377 12.63 -8.12 -9.21
N PHE A 378 12.18 -8.87 -8.19
CA PHE A 378 12.76 -8.92 -6.84
C PHE A 378 12.75 -10.34 -6.26
N ASP A 379 13.59 -10.57 -5.25
CA ASP A 379 13.61 -11.79 -4.42
C ASP A 379 12.47 -11.79 -3.37
N PHE A 380 11.28 -11.40 -3.80
CA PHE A 380 10.08 -11.44 -2.97
C PHE A 380 9.11 -12.49 -3.52
N PRO A 381 8.29 -13.13 -2.65
CA PRO A 381 7.18 -13.96 -3.12
C PRO A 381 6.28 -13.18 -4.09
N ASP A 382 5.65 -13.88 -5.01
CA ASP A 382 4.68 -13.23 -5.89
C ASP A 382 3.52 -12.62 -5.10
N PRO A 383 2.98 -11.46 -5.54
CA PRO A 383 1.87 -10.83 -4.86
C PRO A 383 0.63 -11.73 -4.92
N GLU A 384 -0.14 -11.73 -3.85
CA GLU A 384 -1.44 -12.40 -3.83
C GLU A 384 -2.37 -11.82 -4.89
N VAL A 385 -3.25 -12.69 -5.39
CA VAL A 385 -4.07 -12.45 -6.59
C VAL A 385 -5.53 -12.12 -6.28
N GLU A 386 -5.88 -11.98 -5.00
CA GLU A 386 -7.21 -11.54 -4.57
C GLU A 386 -7.59 -10.22 -5.23
N GLY A 387 -8.83 -10.12 -5.69
CA GLY A 387 -9.34 -8.96 -6.42
C GLY A 387 -8.82 -8.82 -7.85
N LEU A 388 -7.89 -9.68 -8.31
CA LEU A 388 -7.44 -9.69 -9.72
C LEU A 388 -8.66 -9.78 -10.62
N THR A 389 -8.88 -8.73 -11.39
CA THR A 389 -10.04 -8.66 -12.27
C THR A 389 -9.62 -8.54 -13.72
N ILE A 390 -10.19 -9.40 -14.55
CA ILE A 390 -9.75 -9.64 -15.91
C ILE A 390 -10.90 -9.36 -16.89
N TYR A 391 -10.60 -8.61 -17.95
CA TYR A 391 -11.46 -8.47 -19.12
C TYR A 391 -11.18 -9.58 -20.13
N LEU A 392 -12.26 -10.15 -20.65
CA LEU A 392 -12.26 -11.14 -21.73
C LEU A 392 -13.32 -10.76 -22.78
N PRO A 393 -13.08 -9.69 -23.57
CA PRO A 393 -14.11 -9.10 -24.44
C PRO A 393 -14.68 -10.09 -25.46
N ASP A 394 -13.83 -10.90 -26.09
CA ASP A 394 -14.28 -11.85 -27.12
C ASP A 394 -14.86 -13.14 -26.52
N TYR A 395 -14.53 -13.48 -25.28
CA TYR A 395 -15.00 -14.70 -24.64
C TYR A 395 -16.45 -14.59 -24.16
N ALA A 396 -16.80 -13.43 -23.58
CA ALA A 396 -18.14 -13.18 -23.06
C ALA A 396 -19.23 -13.28 -24.14
N ALA A 397 -18.87 -12.98 -25.41
CA ALA A 397 -19.76 -13.12 -26.56
C ALA A 397 -19.86 -14.56 -27.08
N LEU A 398 -18.84 -15.40 -26.85
CA LEU A 398 -18.71 -16.73 -27.45
C LEU A 398 -19.18 -17.87 -26.55
N SER A 399 -19.12 -17.71 -25.23
CA SER A 399 -19.51 -18.76 -24.28
C SER A 399 -19.96 -18.15 -22.95
N PRO A 400 -21.19 -17.59 -22.90
CA PRO A 400 -21.68 -16.85 -21.72
C PRO A 400 -21.86 -17.71 -20.46
N GLU A 401 -21.93 -19.04 -20.60
CA GLU A 401 -22.22 -19.97 -19.49
C GLU A 401 -21.00 -20.74 -18.98
N ALA A 402 -19.89 -20.79 -19.72
CA ALA A 402 -18.68 -21.50 -19.29
C ALA A 402 -17.72 -20.53 -18.61
N ALA A 403 -17.43 -20.72 -17.32
CA ALA A 403 -16.43 -19.91 -16.62
C ALA A 403 -15.01 -20.20 -17.15
N PRO A 404 -14.19 -19.16 -17.41
CA PRO A 404 -12.78 -19.37 -17.70
C PRO A 404 -12.08 -19.90 -16.45
N ARG A 405 -11.06 -20.74 -16.66
CA ARG A 405 -10.21 -21.26 -15.58
C ARG A 405 -8.95 -20.42 -15.49
N LEU A 406 -8.58 -19.93 -14.30
CA LEU A 406 -7.32 -19.22 -14.08
C LEU A 406 -6.32 -20.16 -13.40
N ARG A 407 -5.12 -20.30 -13.97
CA ARG A 407 -4.01 -21.03 -13.37
C ARG A 407 -2.78 -20.13 -13.22
N LEU A 408 -2.35 -19.93 -11.98
CA LEU A 408 -1.18 -19.11 -11.62
C LEU A 408 -0.25 -19.94 -10.73
N GLY A 409 1.04 -20.02 -11.08
CA GLY A 409 2.02 -20.78 -10.29
C GLY A 409 1.69 -22.27 -10.13
N GLY A 410 0.94 -22.87 -11.06
CA GLY A 410 0.48 -24.25 -10.98
C GLY A 410 -0.83 -24.45 -10.19
N GLU A 411 -1.30 -23.44 -9.48
CA GLU A 411 -2.56 -23.48 -8.74
C GLU A 411 -3.72 -22.94 -9.57
N GLU A 412 -4.88 -23.57 -9.43
CA GLU A 412 -6.12 -23.08 -10.04
C GLU A 412 -6.83 -22.11 -9.09
N LYS A 413 -7.37 -21.03 -9.66
CA LYS A 413 -8.09 -19.99 -8.91
C LYS A 413 -9.52 -19.91 -9.42
N GLU A 414 -10.45 -19.82 -8.47
CA GLU A 414 -11.85 -19.58 -8.77
C GLU A 414 -12.03 -18.16 -9.31
N LEU A 415 -12.90 -18.04 -10.32
CA LEU A 415 -13.26 -16.77 -10.93
C LEU A 415 -14.77 -16.56 -10.84
N VAL A 416 -15.17 -15.40 -10.34
CA VAL A 416 -16.56 -14.96 -10.30
C VAL A 416 -16.82 -14.00 -11.45
N ARG A 417 -17.92 -14.20 -12.18
CA ARG A 417 -18.33 -13.31 -13.27
C ARG A 417 -18.94 -12.03 -12.71
N ASN A 418 -18.46 -10.90 -13.17
CA ASN A 418 -19.06 -9.59 -12.90
C ASN A 418 -19.90 -9.11 -14.08
N PRO A 419 -20.97 -8.34 -13.81
CA PRO A 419 -21.72 -7.68 -14.87
C PRO A 419 -20.87 -6.58 -15.53
N ALA A 420 -21.44 -5.94 -16.54
CA ALA A 420 -20.80 -4.84 -17.24
C ALA A 420 -20.42 -3.70 -16.28
N ASP A 421 -19.22 -3.16 -16.45
CA ASP A 421 -18.74 -1.96 -15.75
C ASP A 421 -19.33 -0.67 -16.35
N ALA A 422 -18.89 0.50 -15.86
CA ALA A 422 -19.27 1.80 -16.38
C ALA A 422 -18.91 2.05 -17.87
N HIS A 423 -18.09 1.17 -18.48
CA HIS A 423 -17.74 1.19 -19.89
C HIS A 423 -18.45 0.08 -20.70
N GLY A 424 -19.42 -0.62 -20.09
CA GLY A 424 -20.17 -1.69 -20.75
C GLY A 424 -19.43 -3.03 -20.84
N ARG A 425 -18.32 -3.22 -20.12
CA ARG A 425 -17.47 -4.42 -20.22
C ARG A 425 -17.66 -5.35 -19.03
N ALA A 426 -18.06 -6.59 -19.30
CA ALA A 426 -18.08 -7.65 -18.30
C ALA A 426 -16.66 -8.09 -17.93
N SER A 427 -16.48 -8.64 -16.74
CA SER A 427 -15.16 -9.08 -16.25
C SER A 427 -15.27 -10.31 -15.35
N TRP A 428 -14.13 -10.89 -15.00
CA TRP A 428 -14.03 -12.03 -14.08
C TRP A 428 -13.04 -11.69 -12.97
N THR A 429 -13.40 -11.95 -11.72
CA THR A 429 -12.61 -11.58 -10.54
C THR A 429 -12.26 -12.79 -9.70
N VAL A 430 -10.99 -12.88 -9.28
CA VAL A 430 -10.63 -13.70 -8.12
C VAL A 430 -11.23 -13.03 -6.89
N PRO A 431 -12.09 -13.71 -6.10
CA PRO A 431 -12.73 -13.11 -4.93
C PRO A 431 -11.76 -12.35 -4.04
N LEU A 432 -12.23 -11.23 -3.51
CA LEU A 432 -11.49 -10.38 -2.58
C LEU A 432 -12.21 -10.44 -1.24
N ASP A 433 -11.62 -11.13 -0.28
CA ASP A 433 -12.17 -11.18 1.07
C ASP A 433 -11.93 -9.85 1.79
N PRO A 434 -12.88 -9.38 2.61
CA PRO A 434 -12.69 -8.12 3.31
C PRO A 434 -11.64 -8.23 4.42
N VAL A 435 -10.94 -7.13 4.71
CA VAL A 435 -10.08 -7.04 5.91
C VAL A 435 -10.99 -7.05 7.15
N PRO A 436 -10.86 -8.02 8.06
CA PRO A 436 -11.69 -8.06 9.25
C PRO A 436 -11.34 -6.90 10.21
N TYR A 437 -12.35 -6.38 10.91
CA TYR A 437 -12.14 -5.45 12.02
C TYR A 437 -12.07 -6.24 13.33
N PRO A 438 -10.89 -6.39 13.96
CA PRO A 438 -10.74 -7.35 15.07
C PRO A 438 -11.14 -6.80 16.44
N TRP A 439 -11.48 -5.51 16.55
CA TRP A 439 -11.71 -4.83 17.83
C TRP A 439 -13.18 -4.45 18.07
N GLU A 440 -14.13 -5.23 17.55
CA GLU A 440 -15.58 -4.98 17.72
C GLU A 440 -16.05 -4.89 19.18
#